data_AF-A0A433RVY0-F1
#
_entry.id   AF-A0A433RVY0-F1
#
_cell.length_a   1.000
_cell.length_b   1.000
_cell.length_c   1.000
_cell.angle_alpha   90.00
_cell.angle_beta   90.00
_cell.angle_gamma   90.00
#
_symmetry.space_group_name_H-M   'P 1'
#
loop_
_entity.id
_entity.type
_entity.pdbx_description
1 polymer ?
#
loop_
_entity_poly.entity_id
_entity_poly.type
_entity_poly.pdbx_seq_one_letter_code
_entity_poly.pdbx_strand_id
1 'polypeptide(L)'
;MEEAQIKDWLMRFQRDKDIEALEGLKNHCVSMIEPLIEEFEAKYDQQAGDLLRENWDKRFFFIFTKYQLDVGLPLETFVQNTYRFYFMQVLKRAGY
;
A
#
# COMPACT_ATOMS: atom_id res chain seq x y z
N MET A 1 -1.62 -16.19 -5.14
CA MET A 1 -0.77 -16.29 -3.94
C MET A 1 -1.62 -16.82 -2.81
N GLU A 2 -1.11 -17.72 -1.99
CA GLU A 2 -1.87 -18.31 -0.88
C GLU A 2 -1.94 -17.36 0.33
N GLU A 3 -3.08 -17.31 1.01
CA GLU A 3 -3.31 -16.46 2.20
C GLU A 3 -2.30 -16.74 3.32
N ALA A 4 -1.84 -17.99 3.43
CA ALA A 4 -0.82 -18.41 4.40
C ALA A 4 0.53 -17.71 4.16
N GLN A 5 0.94 -17.51 2.90
CA GLN A 5 2.20 -16.84 2.56
C GLN A 5 2.17 -15.36 2.95
N ILE A 6 1.04 -14.70 2.70
CA ILE A 6 0.86 -13.29 3.07
C ILE A 6 0.91 -13.12 4.59
N LYS A 7 0.27 -14.03 5.34
CA LYS A 7 0.34 -14.05 6.80
C LYS A 7 1.76 -14.27 7.30
N ASP A 8 2.51 -15.22 6.73
CA ASP A 8 3.92 -15.45 7.07
C ASP A 8 4.76 -14.18 6.86
N TRP A 9 4.62 -13.54 5.69
CA TRP A 9 5.35 -12.30 5.42
C TRP A 9 4.97 -11.18 6.38
N LEU A 10 3.68 -10.99 6.68
CA LEU A 10 3.24 -10.01 7.66
C LEU A 10 3.87 -10.27 9.04
N MET A 11 3.84 -11.51 9.52
CA MET A 11 4.41 -11.88 10.81
C MET A 11 5.92 -11.65 10.85
N ARG A 12 6.67 -12.13 9.86
CA ARG A 12 8.13 -11.95 9.76
C ARG A 12 8.52 -10.48 9.65
N PHE A 13 7.84 -9.73 8.79
CA PHE A 13 8.07 -8.30 8.64
C PHE A 13 7.79 -7.55 9.95
N GLN A 14 6.67 -7.83 10.61
CA GLN A 14 6.30 -7.10 11.82
C GLN A 14 7.22 -7.44 13.01
N ARG A 15 7.58 -8.71 13.18
CA ARG A 15 8.44 -9.18 14.28
C ARG A 15 9.91 -8.82 14.05
N ASP A 16 10.45 -9.16 12.90
CA ASP A 16 11.90 -9.19 12.66
C ASP A 16 12.38 -8.07 11.73
N LYS A 17 11.46 -7.25 11.19
CA LYS A 17 11.74 -6.29 10.11
C LYS A 17 12.40 -6.94 8.90
N ASP A 18 12.00 -8.18 8.64
CA ASP A 18 12.48 -9.00 7.56
C ASP A 18 12.26 -8.32 6.20
N ILE A 19 13.37 -8.08 5.49
CA ILE A 19 13.40 -7.34 4.23
C ILE A 19 12.79 -8.16 3.09
N GLU A 20 13.00 -9.48 3.07
CA GLU A 20 12.44 -10.35 2.04
C GLU A 20 10.91 -10.43 2.20
N ALA A 21 10.45 -10.52 3.45
CA ALA A 21 9.02 -10.48 3.75
C ALA A 21 8.39 -9.13 3.36
N LEU A 22 9.08 -8.03 3.64
CA LEU A 22 8.65 -6.69 3.21
C LEU A 22 8.53 -6.59 1.68
N GLU A 23 9.51 -7.10 0.95
CA GLU A 23 9.53 -7.08 -0.51
C GLU A 23 8.42 -7.96 -1.10
N GLY A 24 8.20 -9.15 -0.54
CA GLY A 24 7.06 -10.01 -0.89
C GLY A 24 5.71 -9.30 -0.69
N LEU A 25 5.54 -8.62 0.45
CA LEU A 25 4.34 -7.83 0.72
C LEU A 25 4.15 -6.68 -0.26
N LYS A 26 5.21 -5.94 -0.58
CA LYS A 26 5.16 -4.86 -1.58
C LYS A 26 4.67 -5.39 -2.90
N ASN A 27 5.32 -6.42 -3.42
CA ASN A 27 4.98 -7.03 -4.71
C ASN A 27 3.54 -7.54 -4.75
N HIS A 28 3.05 -8.11 -3.64
CA HIS A 28 1.65 -8.50 -3.53
C HIS A 28 0.69 -7.29 -3.52
N CYS A 29 1.03 -6.21 -2.83
CA CYS A 29 0.16 -5.04 -2.69
C CYS A 29 0.13 -4.15 -3.94
N VAL A 30 1.11 -4.24 -4.84
CA VAL A 30 1.11 -3.50 -6.11
C VAL A 30 -0.19 -3.71 -6.88
N SER A 31 -0.71 -4.95 -6.94
CA SER A 31 -1.96 -5.25 -7.64
C SER A 31 -3.21 -4.61 -7.02
N MET A 32 -3.13 -4.16 -5.75
CA MET A 32 -4.21 -3.45 -5.07
C MET A 32 -4.02 -1.93 -5.15
N ILE A 33 -2.78 -1.46 -5.31
CA ILE A 33 -2.41 -0.05 -5.29
C ILE A 33 -2.48 0.56 -6.68
N GLU A 34 -2.00 -0.14 -7.71
CA GLU A 34 -1.97 0.39 -9.08
C GLU A 34 -3.37 0.79 -9.59
N PRO A 35 -4.44 -0.02 -9.41
CA PRO A 35 -5.78 0.40 -9.82
C PRO A 35 -6.26 1.69 -9.13
N LEU A 36 -5.84 1.92 -7.88
CA LEU A 36 -6.15 3.18 -7.19
C LEU A 36 -5.42 4.35 -7.82
N ILE A 37 -4.15 4.16 -8.19
CA ILE A 37 -3.37 5.19 -8.89
C ILE A 37 -4.06 5.52 -10.22
N GLU A 38 -4.46 4.52 -11.00
CA GLU A 38 -5.19 4.71 -12.26
C GLU A 38 -6.50 5.49 -12.06
N GLU A 39 -7.25 5.23 -10.99
CA GLU A 39 -8.45 6.01 -10.65
C GLU A 39 -8.13 7.50 -10.40
N PHE A 40 -7.03 7.79 -9.69
CA PHE A 40 -6.59 9.17 -9.45
C PHE A 40 -6.03 9.82 -10.72
N GLU A 41 -5.30 9.08 -11.54
CA GLU A 41 -4.78 9.54 -12.83
C GLU A 41 -5.92 9.93 -13.78
N ALA A 42 -6.96 9.09 -13.88
CA ALA A 42 -8.13 9.36 -14.69
C ALA A 42 -8.94 10.58 -14.17
N LYS A 43 -8.91 10.82 -12.85
CA LYS A 43 -9.63 11.93 -12.22
C LYS A 43 -8.90 13.27 -12.37
N TYR A 44 -7.57 13.26 -12.32
CA TYR A 44 -6.73 14.46 -12.33
C TYR A 44 -5.98 14.57 -13.66
N ASP A 45 -4.85 13.88 -13.80
CA ASP A 45 -4.07 13.75 -15.02
C ASP A 45 -2.92 12.74 -14.85
N GLN A 46 -2.14 12.52 -15.91
CA GLN A 46 -0.92 11.69 -15.91
C GLN A 46 0.07 12.11 -14.81
N GLN A 47 0.23 13.41 -14.56
CA GLN A 47 1.20 13.91 -13.57
C GLN A 47 0.79 13.51 -12.16
N ALA A 48 -0.52 13.48 -11.87
CA ALA A 48 -1.04 12.95 -10.61
C ALA A 48 -0.71 11.47 -10.47
N GLY A 49 -0.96 10.68 -11.52
CA GLY A 49 -0.63 9.25 -11.54
C GLY A 49 0.86 8.99 -11.29
N ASP A 50 1.73 9.66 -12.03
CA ASP A 50 3.19 9.54 -11.92
C ASP A 50 3.68 9.93 -10.52
N LEU A 51 3.17 11.04 -9.97
CA LEU A 51 3.46 11.46 -8.61
C LEU A 51 3.10 10.38 -7.59
N LEU A 52 1.95 9.72 -7.74
CA LEU A 52 1.54 8.65 -6.83
C LEU A 52 2.44 7.40 -6.99
N ARG A 53 2.81 7.02 -8.21
CA ARG A 53 3.76 5.91 -8.48
C ARG A 53 5.13 6.16 -7.85
N GLU A 54 5.59 7.40 -7.84
CA GLU A 54 6.85 7.78 -7.19
C GLU A 54 6.78 7.83 -5.65
N ASN A 55 5.58 7.82 -5.07
CA ASN A 55 5.39 8.09 -3.64
C ASN A 55 4.70 6.98 -2.84
N TRP A 56 4.08 5.99 -3.49
CA TRP A 56 3.27 4.98 -2.80
C TRP A 56 4.09 4.14 -1.80
N ASP A 57 5.33 3.78 -2.14
CA ASP A 57 6.14 2.87 -1.35
C ASP A 57 6.85 3.57 -0.16
N LYS A 58 7.00 4.91 -0.21
CA LYS A 58 7.68 5.72 0.81
C LYS A 58 7.15 5.53 2.23
N ARG A 59 5.86 5.19 2.36
CA ARG A 59 5.20 4.91 3.65
C ARG A 59 4.88 3.45 3.87
N PHE A 60 5.18 2.56 2.92
CA PHE A 60 4.79 1.16 2.96
C PHE A 60 5.26 0.48 4.25
N PHE A 61 6.54 0.62 4.58
CA PHE A 61 7.11 0.09 5.82
C PHE A 61 6.29 0.52 7.04
N PHE A 62 6.07 1.83 7.20
CA PHE A 62 5.34 2.38 8.35
C PHE A 62 3.88 1.89 8.39
N ILE A 63 3.17 1.94 7.26
CA ILE A 63 1.78 1.48 7.13
C ILE A 63 1.65 0.03 7.60
N PHE A 64 2.53 -0.86 7.13
CA PHE A 64 2.45 -2.28 7.43
C PHE A 64 2.92 -2.63 8.85
N THR A 65 3.67 -1.74 9.54
CA THR A 65 3.89 -1.90 10.99
C THR A 65 2.62 -1.65 11.82
N LYS A 66 1.59 -1.04 11.25
CA LYS A 66 0.33 -0.71 11.93
C LYS A 66 -0.82 -1.66 11.58
N TYR A 67 -0.67 -2.47 10.53
CA TYR A 67 -1.67 -3.48 10.18
C TYR A 67 -1.79 -4.51 11.29
N GLN A 68 -3.01 -4.86 11.67
CA GLN A 68 -3.30 -5.86 12.71
C GLN A 68 -3.97 -7.05 12.06
N LEU A 69 -3.36 -8.23 12.17
CA LEU A 69 -3.89 -9.48 11.63
C LEU A 69 -5.18 -9.93 12.33
N ASP A 70 -5.28 -9.69 13.64
CA ASP A 70 -6.33 -10.31 14.48
C ASP A 70 -7.64 -9.51 14.56
N VAL A 71 -7.69 -8.30 13.98
CA VAL A 71 -8.90 -7.44 14.03
C VAL A 71 -9.89 -7.67 12.89
N GLY A 72 -9.67 -8.71 12.07
CA GLY A 72 -10.62 -9.17 11.06
C GLY A 72 -10.80 -8.24 9.85
N LEU A 73 -10.01 -7.17 9.72
CA LEU A 73 -10.02 -6.31 8.54
C LEU A 73 -9.23 -6.98 7.41
N PRO A 74 -9.86 -7.32 6.27
CA PRO A 74 -9.15 -7.91 5.14
C PRO A 74 -8.00 -7.01 4.68
N LEU A 75 -6.88 -7.63 4.29
CA LEU A 75 -5.69 -6.90 3.86
C LEU A 75 -6.01 -5.94 2.70
N GLU A 76 -6.78 -6.40 1.72
CA GLU A 76 -7.20 -5.58 0.58
C GLU A 76 -7.96 -4.32 1.03
N THR A 77 -8.94 -4.47 1.92
CA THR A 77 -9.69 -3.34 2.47
C THR A 77 -8.78 -2.36 3.22
N PHE A 78 -7.83 -2.89 4.01
CA PHE A 78 -6.85 -2.06 4.71
C PHE A 78 -5.97 -1.27 3.74
N VAL A 79 -5.40 -1.94 2.74
CA VAL A 79 -4.52 -1.33 1.73
C VAL A 79 -5.30 -0.26 0.99
N GLN A 80 -6.49 -0.59 0.47
CA GLN A 80 -7.25 0.35 -0.35
C GLN A 80 -7.65 1.61 0.42
N ASN A 81 -8.19 1.47 1.63
CA ASN A 81 -8.58 2.62 2.44
C ASN A 81 -7.39 3.49 2.84
N THR A 82 -6.29 2.85 3.24
CA THR A 82 -5.08 3.55 3.66
C THR A 82 -4.46 4.32 2.49
N TYR A 83 -4.34 3.68 1.33
CA TYR A 83 -3.73 4.29 0.16
C TYR A 83 -4.61 5.35 -0.49
N ARG A 84 -5.94 5.19 -0.54
CA ARG A 84 -6.85 6.28 -0.95
C ARG A 84 -6.63 7.53 -0.11
N PHE A 85 -6.59 7.38 1.21
CA PHE A 85 -6.35 8.52 2.11
C PHE A 85 -4.94 9.11 1.91
N TYR A 86 -3.92 8.26 1.84
CA TYR A 86 -2.55 8.71 1.62
C TYR A 86 -2.37 9.46 0.30
N PHE A 87 -2.92 8.94 -0.79
CA PHE A 87 -2.87 9.57 -2.12
C PHE A 87 -3.58 10.92 -2.13
N MET A 88 -4.76 11.03 -1.50
CA MET A 88 -5.41 12.34 -1.32
C MET A 88 -4.50 13.34 -0.59
N GLN A 89 -3.73 12.89 0.41
CA GLN A 89 -2.78 13.77 1.11
C GLN A 89 -1.58 14.16 0.24
N VAL A 90 -1.05 13.25 -0.57
CA VAL A 90 0.05 13.53 -1.51
C VAL A 90 -0.39 14.56 -2.55
N LEU A 91 -1.53 14.30 -3.20
CA LEU A 91 -2.10 15.17 -4.22
C LEU A 91 -2.42 16.57 -3.67
N LYS A 92 -3.08 16.66 -2.51
CA LYS A 92 -3.37 17.93 -1.85
C LYS A 92 -2.11 18.76 -1.57
N ARG A 93 -0.98 18.12 -1.24
CA ARG A 93 0.29 18.83 -1.01
C ARG A 93 0.95 19.29 -2.29
N ALA A 94 0.67 18.63 -3.41
CA ALA A 94 1.16 18.98 -4.74
C ALA A 94 0.27 20.02 -5.46
N GLY A 95 -0.91 20.35 -4.90
CA GLY A 95 -1.79 21.41 -5.42
C GLY A 95 -2.95 20.92 -6.30
N TYR A 96 -3.26 19.62 -6.25
CA TYR A 96 -4.44 19.02 -6.87
C TYR A 96 -5.72 19.15 -6.03
#